data_AF-A0A6U6JLF1-F1
#
_entry.id   AF-A0A6U6JLF1-F1
#
_cell.length_a   1.000
_cell.length_b   1.000
_cell.length_c   1.000
_cell.angle_alpha   90.00
_cell.angle_beta   90.00
_cell.angle_gamma   90.00
#
_symmetry.space_group_name_H-M   'P 1'
#
loop_
_entity.id
_entity.type
_entity.pdbx_description
1 polymer ?
#
loop_
_entity_poly.entity_id
_entity_poly.type
_entity_poly.pdbx_seq_one_letter_code
_entity_poly.pdbx_strand_id
1 'polypeptide(L)'
;MAVGMAASICALVFGCAALVFAASPEQALAKDRDICAPGSDTQCAADSVQLLQRQVDRRLRPEHERLQQEKLLDQHVTQRQQQQHEQRDPPQWPAWLWPPPAKPRAPVTPLVHAVYTFGAPATHDHAPLRNGASADGCFPGLRSYTEDIKGAFSEIHQVDAAAMNNYYPHARTPSVVLRWQADSIYTTCNATQDGHPDWPQRGGSVFEEWRLHQEDDYTDRLENVKIDDKEVKDEEPFKSARFFVALAYKTYDSVANMKASIAEKMPGWKLVGHVVDHGPGGDEDPVLVAQDSETHDCAIAFTGTNDFGELATSTTQYGTGYCGFEDVHVGYRNELWTITRNLFDKVKPVLESCNKVTCVGHSLGGALCELFAACANSGNYTDPDYIQLAWNHSAPTRELTEVDE
;
A
#
# COMPACT_ATOMS: atom_id res chain seq x y z
N MET A 1 16.87 -35.10 61.97
CA MET A 1 15.57 -34.44 62.22
C MET A 1 14.92 -34.23 60.87
N ALA A 2 13.76 -34.85 60.71
CA ALA A 2 12.94 -34.80 59.51
C ALA A 2 12.13 -33.49 59.48
N VAL A 3 12.06 -32.85 58.32
CA VAL A 3 10.90 -32.05 57.90
C VAL A 3 10.76 -32.24 56.40
N GLY A 4 9.65 -32.88 56.00
CA GLY A 4 9.18 -32.92 54.63
C GLY A 4 8.03 -31.94 54.43
N MET A 5 7.75 -31.61 53.17
CA MET A 5 6.46 -31.15 52.63
C MET A 5 6.58 -31.26 51.09
N ALA A 6 5.99 -32.30 50.50
CA ALA A 6 4.63 -32.32 49.95
C ALA A 6 4.56 -31.61 48.58
N ALA A 7 4.92 -32.35 47.52
CA ALA A 7 4.62 -31.99 46.14
C ALA A 7 3.18 -32.38 45.82
N SER A 8 2.35 -31.37 45.52
CA SER A 8 0.96 -31.51 45.12
C SER A 8 0.89 -31.88 43.64
N ILE A 9 0.52 -33.14 43.35
CA ILE A 9 0.26 -33.62 41.99
C ILE A 9 -1.18 -33.25 41.64
N CYS A 10 -1.35 -32.23 40.80
CA CYS A 10 -2.62 -31.95 40.13
C CYS A 10 -2.71 -32.86 38.90
N ALA A 11 -3.54 -33.89 38.99
CA ALA A 11 -3.96 -34.68 37.84
C ALA A 11 -4.92 -33.83 36.97
N LEU A 12 -4.41 -33.31 35.86
CA LEU A 12 -5.24 -32.81 34.76
C LEU A 12 -5.66 -33.99 33.90
N VAL A 13 -6.96 -34.29 33.93
CA VAL A 13 -7.63 -35.21 33.03
C VAL A 13 -7.60 -34.61 31.64
N PHE A 14 -6.69 -35.08 30.80
CA PHE A 14 -6.77 -34.87 29.35
C PHE A 14 -7.89 -35.76 28.81
N GLY A 15 -8.98 -35.14 28.36
CA GLY A 15 -9.93 -35.80 27.49
C GLY A 15 -9.25 -36.12 26.17
N CYS A 16 -9.13 -37.40 25.84
CA CYS A 16 -8.77 -37.84 24.49
C CYS A 16 -9.82 -37.33 23.50
N ALA A 17 -9.53 -36.22 22.82
CA ALA A 17 -10.09 -35.98 21.52
C ALA A 17 -9.50 -37.05 20.59
N ALA A 18 -10.34 -37.98 20.13
CA ALA A 18 -9.96 -38.93 19.11
C ALA A 18 -9.59 -38.14 17.84
N LEU A 19 -8.28 -38.04 17.57
CA LEU A 19 -7.76 -37.63 16.27
C LEU A 19 -8.22 -38.69 15.26
N VAL A 20 -9.27 -38.37 14.52
CA VAL A 20 -9.63 -39.07 13.30
C VAL A 20 -8.57 -38.70 12.27
N PHE A 21 -7.55 -39.54 12.14
CA PHE A 21 -6.64 -39.46 11.00
C PHE A 21 -7.46 -39.74 9.75
N ALA A 22 -7.67 -38.70 8.94
CA ALA A 22 -8.15 -38.88 7.57
C ALA A 22 -7.15 -39.78 6.85
N ALA A 23 -7.62 -40.92 6.33
CA ALA A 23 -6.80 -41.82 5.54
C ALA A 23 -6.17 -41.04 4.37
N SER A 24 -4.88 -41.29 4.11
CA SER A 24 -4.22 -40.68 2.95
C SER A 24 -4.93 -41.11 1.66
N PRO A 25 -4.95 -40.28 0.60
CA PRO A 25 -5.59 -40.61 -0.68
C PRO A 25 -5.16 -41.97 -1.24
N GLU A 26 -3.91 -42.38 -0.99
CA GLU A 26 -3.38 -43.70 -1.37
C GLU A 26 -4.03 -44.88 -0.62
N GLN A 27 -4.41 -44.70 0.66
CA GLN A 27 -5.08 -45.75 1.45
C GLN A 27 -6.56 -45.92 1.06
N ALA A 28 -7.21 -44.86 0.55
CA ALA A 28 -8.57 -44.96 0.01
C ALA A 28 -8.59 -45.71 -1.34
N LEU A 29 -7.57 -45.50 -2.19
CA LEU A 29 -7.43 -46.18 -3.48
C LEU A 29 -7.11 -47.68 -3.36
N ALA A 30 -6.48 -48.14 -2.28
CA ALA A 30 -6.15 -49.55 -2.09
C ALA A 30 -7.37 -50.43 -1.75
N LYS A 31 -8.47 -49.84 -1.27
CA LYS A 31 -9.65 -50.58 -0.79
C LYS A 31 -10.71 -50.86 -1.86
N ASP A 32 -10.60 -50.22 -3.03
CA ASP A 32 -11.54 -50.39 -4.16
C ASP A 32 -11.06 -51.38 -5.24
N ARG A 33 -9.87 -51.98 -5.06
CA ARG A 33 -9.32 -52.93 -6.03
C ARG A 33 -10.05 -54.28 -6.10
N ASP A 34 -10.92 -54.60 -5.15
CA ASP A 34 -11.67 -55.87 -5.11
C ASP A 34 -13.03 -55.80 -5.83
N ILE A 35 -13.43 -54.65 -6.39
CA ILE A 35 -14.76 -54.45 -6.98
C ILE A 35 -14.75 -54.49 -8.53
N CYS A 36 -13.58 -54.37 -9.18
CA CYS A 36 -13.51 -54.38 -10.64
C CYS A 36 -13.16 -55.78 -11.17
N ALA A 37 -13.94 -56.26 -12.14
CA ALA A 37 -13.69 -57.53 -12.81
C ALA A 37 -12.41 -57.45 -13.65
N PRO A 38 -11.61 -58.54 -13.75
CA PRO A 38 -10.38 -58.55 -14.53
C PRO A 38 -10.67 -58.25 -16.00
N GLY A 39 -10.12 -57.14 -16.52
CA GLY A 39 -10.27 -56.71 -17.91
C GLY A 39 -10.88 -55.32 -18.13
N SER A 40 -11.27 -54.59 -17.06
CA SER A 40 -11.90 -53.25 -17.18
C SER A 40 -11.17 -52.11 -16.44
N ASP A 41 -9.86 -52.26 -16.21
CA ASP A 41 -9.07 -51.37 -15.32
C ASP A 41 -9.08 -49.89 -15.75
N THR A 42 -9.18 -49.59 -17.05
CA THR A 42 -9.22 -48.20 -17.54
C THR A 42 -10.59 -47.53 -17.38
N GLN A 43 -11.68 -48.31 -17.39
CA GLN A 43 -13.04 -47.78 -17.27
C GLN A 43 -13.36 -47.42 -15.81
N CYS A 44 -13.00 -48.31 -14.87
CA CYS A 44 -13.21 -48.09 -13.43
C CYS A 44 -12.48 -46.84 -12.91
N ALA A 45 -11.24 -46.61 -13.36
CA ALA A 45 -10.47 -45.43 -12.92
C ALA A 45 -11.09 -44.11 -13.39
N ALA A 46 -11.66 -44.07 -14.60
CA ALA A 46 -12.32 -42.89 -15.14
C ALA A 46 -13.61 -42.55 -14.38
N ASP A 47 -14.40 -43.57 -14.01
CA ASP A 47 -15.65 -43.39 -13.28
C ASP A 47 -15.40 -42.92 -11.83
N SER A 48 -14.37 -43.44 -11.16
CA SER A 48 -13.99 -42.99 -9.82
C SER A 48 -13.48 -41.55 -9.80
N VAL A 49 -12.69 -41.14 -10.80
CA VAL A 49 -12.25 -39.74 -10.95
C VAL A 49 -13.44 -38.82 -11.22
N GLN A 50 -14.38 -39.22 -12.10
CA GLN A 50 -15.60 -38.43 -12.33
C GLN A 50 -16.47 -38.32 -11.08
N LEU A 51 -16.56 -39.37 -10.26
CA LEU A 51 -17.32 -39.36 -9.02
C LEU A 51 -16.69 -38.43 -7.98
N LEU A 52 -15.37 -38.47 -7.82
CA LEU A 52 -14.61 -37.56 -6.97
C LEU A 52 -14.76 -36.10 -7.43
N GLN A 53 -14.65 -35.83 -8.73
CA GLN A 53 -14.86 -34.50 -9.29
C GLN A 53 -16.27 -33.97 -8.96
N ARG A 54 -17.30 -34.81 -9.14
CA ARG A 54 -18.68 -34.44 -8.79
C ARG A 54 -18.87 -34.22 -7.28
N GLN A 55 -18.14 -34.93 -6.43
CA GLN A 55 -18.21 -34.74 -4.97
C GLN A 55 -17.50 -33.44 -4.54
N VAL A 56 -16.36 -33.12 -5.14
CA VAL A 56 -15.63 -31.86 -4.93
C VAL A 56 -16.49 -30.69 -5.42
N ASP A 57 -17.04 -30.77 -6.62
CA ASP A 57 -17.95 -29.75 -7.16
C ASP A 57 -19.19 -29.56 -6.28
N ARG A 58 -19.77 -30.64 -5.72
CA ARG A 58 -20.91 -30.53 -4.80
C ARG A 58 -20.55 -29.87 -3.48
N ARG A 59 -19.30 -29.99 -3.00
CA ARG A 59 -18.86 -29.36 -1.75
C ARG A 59 -18.44 -27.90 -1.95
N LEU A 60 -17.74 -27.60 -3.04
CA LEU A 60 -17.18 -26.26 -3.27
C LEU A 60 -18.17 -25.29 -3.93
N ARG A 61 -19.17 -25.80 -4.68
CA ARG A 61 -20.16 -24.94 -5.36
C ARG A 61 -20.95 -24.05 -4.39
N PRO A 62 -21.48 -24.53 -3.25
CA PRO A 62 -22.20 -23.67 -2.31
C PRO A 62 -21.33 -22.56 -1.71
N GLU A 63 -20.05 -22.85 -1.46
CA GLU A 63 -19.10 -21.87 -0.91
C GLU A 63 -18.72 -20.82 -1.94
N HIS A 64 -18.46 -21.23 -3.19
CA HIS A 64 -18.23 -20.30 -4.29
C HIS A 64 -19.47 -19.44 -4.60
N GLU A 65 -20.67 -20.02 -4.60
CA GLU A 65 -21.93 -19.29 -4.74
C GLU A 65 -22.15 -18.29 -3.59
N ARG A 66 -21.80 -18.66 -2.34
CA ARG A 66 -21.86 -17.76 -1.19
C ARG A 66 -20.90 -16.58 -1.34
N LEU A 67 -19.64 -16.84 -1.70
CA LEU A 67 -18.63 -15.79 -1.92
C LEU A 67 -19.03 -14.86 -3.08
N GLN A 68 -19.64 -15.40 -4.15
CA GLN A 68 -20.18 -14.58 -5.23
C GLN A 68 -21.37 -13.72 -4.78
N GLN A 69 -22.26 -14.26 -3.94
CA GLN A 69 -23.37 -13.48 -3.36
C GLN A 69 -22.88 -12.39 -2.41
N GLU A 70 -21.90 -12.67 -1.55
CA GLU A 70 -21.28 -11.69 -0.66
C GLU A 70 -20.65 -10.55 -1.47
N LYS A 71 -19.87 -10.86 -2.53
CA LYS A 71 -19.31 -9.85 -3.44
C LYS A 71 -20.37 -8.99 -4.11
N LEU A 72 -21.46 -9.59 -4.60
CA LEU A 72 -22.56 -8.84 -5.22
C LEU A 72 -23.30 -7.94 -4.21
N LEU A 73 -23.40 -8.38 -2.96
CA LEU A 73 -24.01 -7.59 -1.89
C LEU A 73 -23.14 -6.38 -1.56
N ASP A 74 -21.83 -6.57 -1.41
CA ASP A 74 -20.88 -5.48 -1.15
C ASP A 74 -20.88 -4.46 -2.30
N GLN A 75 -20.82 -4.93 -3.55
CA GLN A 75 -20.94 -4.06 -4.73
C GLN A 75 -22.25 -3.23 -4.71
N HIS A 76 -23.38 -3.83 -4.36
CA HIS A 76 -24.66 -3.12 -4.25
C HIS A 76 -24.71 -2.13 -3.07
N VAL A 77 -24.03 -2.42 -1.95
CA VAL A 77 -23.93 -1.51 -0.81
C VAL A 77 -23.09 -0.29 -1.20
N THR A 78 -21.91 -0.52 -1.78
CA THR A 78 -21.02 0.53 -2.29
C THR A 78 -21.72 1.40 -3.33
N GLN A 79 -22.38 0.80 -4.33
CA GLN A 79 -23.09 1.55 -5.36
C GLN A 79 -24.25 2.38 -4.77
N ARG A 80 -24.96 1.88 -3.75
CA ARG A 80 -26.00 2.66 -3.05
C ARG A 80 -25.43 3.81 -2.25
N GLN A 81 -24.29 3.62 -1.57
CA GLN A 81 -23.61 4.70 -0.84
C GLN A 81 -23.14 5.79 -1.80
N GLN A 82 -22.54 5.40 -2.94
CA GLN A 82 -22.12 6.33 -3.98
C GLN A 82 -23.30 7.11 -4.57
N GLN A 83 -24.41 6.44 -4.92
CA GLN A 83 -25.61 7.12 -5.41
C GLN A 83 -26.24 8.06 -4.38
N GLN A 84 -26.24 7.69 -3.09
CA GLN A 84 -26.70 8.58 -2.02
C GLN A 84 -25.79 9.80 -1.86
N HIS A 85 -24.50 9.64 -2.14
CA HIS A 85 -23.54 10.73 -2.06
C HIS A 85 -23.66 11.68 -3.26
N GLU A 86 -23.79 11.15 -4.48
CA GLU A 86 -24.00 11.92 -5.71
C GLU A 86 -25.33 12.68 -5.72
N GLN A 87 -26.38 12.13 -5.11
CA GLN A 87 -27.69 12.79 -5.00
C GLN A 87 -27.73 13.88 -3.92
N ARG A 88 -26.70 14.01 -3.08
CA ARG A 88 -26.56 15.18 -2.22
C ARG A 88 -25.92 16.27 -3.03
N ASP A 89 -26.75 17.09 -3.68
CA ASP A 89 -26.33 18.42 -4.09
C ASP A 89 -25.66 19.07 -2.86
N PRO A 90 -24.40 19.50 -2.96
CA PRO A 90 -23.76 20.19 -1.84
C PRO A 90 -24.69 21.35 -1.48
N PRO A 91 -25.08 21.49 -0.20
CA PRO A 91 -26.03 22.51 0.19
C PRO A 91 -25.54 23.84 -0.40
N GLN A 92 -26.34 24.41 -1.29
CA GLN A 92 -26.07 25.73 -1.86
C GLN A 92 -26.31 26.75 -0.76
N TRP A 93 -25.37 26.84 0.17
CA TRP A 93 -25.33 27.94 1.10
C TRP A 93 -25.19 29.22 0.24
N PRO A 94 -25.78 30.35 0.64
CA PRO A 94 -25.46 31.63 0.04
C PRO A 94 -24.05 32.09 0.44
N ALA A 95 -23.29 32.69 -0.48
CA ALA A 95 -21.86 33.03 -0.33
C ALA A 95 -21.46 33.77 0.97
N TRP A 96 -22.40 34.43 1.63
CA TRP A 96 -22.18 35.11 2.92
C TRP A 96 -22.13 34.18 4.14
N LEU A 97 -22.49 32.89 4.00
CA LEU A 97 -22.33 31.86 5.02
C LEU A 97 -20.98 31.13 4.94
N TRP A 98 -20.18 31.38 3.90
CA TRP A 98 -18.80 30.89 3.89
C TRP A 98 -18.04 31.72 4.93
N PRO A 99 -17.36 31.07 5.88
CA PRO A 99 -16.45 31.78 6.74
C PRO A 99 -15.48 32.56 5.85
N PRO A 100 -15.12 33.81 6.22
CA PRO A 100 -14.12 34.56 5.48
C PRO A 100 -12.88 33.67 5.28
N PRO A 101 -12.20 33.77 4.11
CA PRO A 101 -11.03 32.94 3.83
C PRO A 101 -10.08 33.00 5.02
N ALA A 102 -9.73 31.82 5.54
CA ALA A 102 -8.91 31.72 6.73
C ALA A 102 -7.66 32.59 6.56
N LYS A 103 -7.30 33.36 7.60
CA LYS A 103 -6.06 34.13 7.59
C LYS A 103 -4.90 33.21 7.18
N PRO A 104 -3.95 33.69 6.35
CA PRO A 104 -2.77 32.91 5.99
C PRO A 104 -2.14 32.36 7.26
N ARG A 105 -2.05 31.03 7.37
CA ARG A 105 -1.37 30.38 8.49
C ARG A 105 0.11 30.76 8.42
N ALA A 106 0.76 30.85 9.58
CA ALA A 106 2.21 31.01 9.63
C ALA A 106 2.87 29.87 8.82
N PRO A 107 4.01 30.13 8.15
CA PRO A 107 4.70 29.10 7.38
C PRO A 107 5.01 27.91 8.29
N VAL A 108 4.56 26.72 7.89
CA VAL A 108 4.82 25.45 8.58
C VAL A 108 6.16 24.94 8.07
N THR A 109 7.07 24.61 8.98
CA THR A 109 8.33 23.94 8.61
C THR A 109 7.99 22.53 8.12
N PRO A 110 8.43 22.12 6.92
CA PRO A 110 8.15 20.78 6.42
C PRO A 110 8.86 19.74 7.29
N LEU A 111 8.13 18.72 7.71
CA LEU A 111 8.71 17.52 8.31
C LEU A 111 9.07 16.52 7.21
N VAL A 112 8.18 16.36 6.21
CA VAL A 112 8.44 15.58 5.00
C VAL A 112 8.77 16.52 3.85
N HIS A 113 9.90 16.29 3.20
CA HIS A 113 10.48 17.17 2.20
C HIS A 113 10.16 16.75 0.76
N ALA A 114 9.92 15.45 0.53
CA ALA A 114 9.50 14.92 -0.76
C ALA A 114 8.70 13.61 -0.60
N VAL A 115 7.89 13.28 -1.60
CA VAL A 115 7.06 12.07 -1.67
C VAL A 115 7.28 11.38 -3.01
N TYR A 116 7.72 10.11 -2.98
CA TYR A 116 7.85 9.27 -4.17
C TYR A 116 6.97 8.03 -4.03
N THR A 117 5.99 7.89 -4.92
CA THR A 117 5.05 6.76 -4.88
C THR A 117 5.00 6.02 -6.19
N PHE A 118 4.81 4.70 -6.11
CA PHE A 118 4.80 3.77 -7.25
C PHE A 118 3.56 2.89 -7.17
N GLY A 119 2.61 3.08 -8.09
CA GLY A 119 1.39 2.27 -8.13
C GLY A 119 0.49 2.45 -6.91
N ALA A 120 0.57 3.59 -6.24
CA ALA A 120 -0.21 3.83 -5.03
C ALA A 120 -1.70 3.99 -5.36
N PRO A 121 -2.63 3.45 -4.54
CA PRO A 121 -4.04 3.82 -4.62
C PRO A 121 -4.28 5.21 -4.04
N ALA A 122 -5.38 5.85 -4.44
CA ALA A 122 -5.70 7.21 -4.00
C ALA A 122 -6.32 7.28 -2.60
N THR A 123 -6.08 8.37 -1.88
CA THR A 123 -6.23 8.39 -0.40
C THR A 123 -7.38 9.22 0.15
N HIS A 124 -8.05 10.06 -0.64
CA HIS A 124 -9.01 11.03 -0.12
C HIS A 124 -10.23 11.18 -1.02
N ASP A 125 -11.44 11.07 -0.47
CA ASP A 125 -12.68 10.94 -1.26
C ASP A 125 -12.98 12.12 -2.19
N HIS A 126 -12.87 13.36 -1.70
CA HIS A 126 -13.38 14.53 -2.42
C HIS A 126 -12.32 15.54 -2.87
N ALA A 127 -11.34 15.85 -2.01
CA ALA A 127 -10.33 16.87 -2.27
C ALA A 127 -8.93 16.25 -2.20
N PRO A 128 -8.01 16.60 -3.11
CA PRO A 128 -6.66 16.07 -3.04
C PRO A 128 -5.97 16.58 -1.77
N LEU A 129 -5.22 15.70 -1.10
CA LEU A 129 -4.38 16.09 0.04
C LEU A 129 -3.40 17.18 -0.39
N ARG A 130 -3.18 18.16 0.49
CA ARG A 130 -2.32 19.31 0.22
C ARG A 130 -1.18 19.39 1.21
N ASN A 131 -0.03 19.84 0.72
CA ASN A 131 1.14 20.12 1.54
C ASN A 131 0.96 21.45 2.28
N GLY A 132 0.59 21.42 3.56
CA GLY A 132 0.42 22.62 4.38
C GLY A 132 1.70 23.43 4.59
N ALA A 133 2.87 22.85 4.33
CA ALA A 133 4.17 23.51 4.37
C ALA A 133 4.55 24.21 3.05
N SER A 134 3.80 24.02 1.96
CA SER A 134 4.05 24.69 0.67
C SER A 134 2.99 25.75 0.35
N ALA A 135 3.40 26.84 -0.27
CA ALA A 135 2.52 27.94 -0.68
C ALA A 135 1.52 27.52 -1.77
N ASP A 136 1.91 26.63 -2.68
CA ASP A 136 1.03 26.07 -3.73
C ASP A 136 0.23 24.85 -3.25
N GLY A 137 0.59 24.30 -2.08
CA GLY A 137 0.01 23.08 -1.54
C GLY A 137 0.47 21.80 -2.25
N CYS A 138 1.52 21.86 -3.07
CA CYS A 138 2.11 20.70 -3.73
C CYS A 138 3.18 20.04 -2.85
N PHE A 139 3.23 18.71 -2.88
CA PHE A 139 4.34 17.94 -2.36
C PHE A 139 5.45 17.88 -3.42
N PRO A 140 6.71 18.21 -3.07
CA PRO A 140 7.84 17.86 -3.93
C PRO A 140 7.94 16.34 -4.10
N GLY A 141 8.49 15.88 -5.22
CA GLY A 141 8.66 14.46 -5.54
C GLY A 141 7.92 14.03 -6.80
N LEU A 142 7.53 12.76 -6.88
CA LEU A 142 6.88 12.19 -8.06
C LEU A 142 5.95 11.04 -7.68
N ARG A 143 4.69 11.15 -8.09
CA ARG A 143 3.74 10.04 -8.13
C ARG A 143 3.84 9.34 -9.47
N SER A 144 4.05 8.03 -9.46
CA SER A 144 4.23 7.25 -10.69
C SER A 144 3.24 6.09 -10.73
N TYR A 145 2.66 5.85 -11.90
CA TYR A 145 1.98 4.59 -12.19
C TYR A 145 2.31 4.14 -13.62
N THR A 146 2.21 2.84 -13.87
CA THR A 146 2.55 2.25 -15.16
C THR A 146 1.30 2.09 -16.05
N GLU A 147 1.50 2.27 -17.35
CA GLU A 147 0.46 2.12 -18.36
C GLU A 147 1.05 1.50 -19.64
N ASP A 148 0.36 0.49 -20.17
CA ASP A 148 0.59 -0.03 -21.51
C ASP A 148 -0.54 0.43 -22.45
N ILE A 149 -0.14 1.01 -23.58
CA ILE A 149 -1.06 1.38 -24.65
C ILE A 149 -1.16 0.21 -25.63
N LYS A 150 -2.39 -0.25 -25.90
CA LYS A 150 -2.71 -1.35 -26.81
C LYS A 150 -3.74 -0.95 -27.84
N GLY A 151 -3.94 -1.82 -28.83
CA GLY A 151 -4.84 -1.60 -29.95
C GLY A 151 -4.13 -1.00 -31.16
N ALA A 152 -4.76 -1.14 -32.33
CA ALA A 152 -4.17 -0.67 -33.60
C ALA A 152 -4.12 0.86 -33.70
N PHE A 153 -4.92 1.54 -32.87
CA PHE A 153 -5.08 2.99 -32.82
C PHE A 153 -4.77 3.56 -31.45
N SER A 154 -4.01 2.81 -30.62
CA SER A 154 -3.64 3.24 -29.27
C SER A 154 -4.85 3.52 -28.37
N GLU A 155 -5.94 2.77 -28.58
CA GLU A 155 -7.24 3.06 -27.97
C GLU A 155 -7.46 2.36 -26.61
N ILE A 156 -6.70 1.30 -26.30
CA ILE A 156 -6.84 0.53 -25.06
C ILE A 156 -5.71 0.88 -24.10
N HIS A 157 -6.04 1.29 -22.88
CA HIS A 157 -5.09 1.59 -21.82
C HIS A 157 -5.16 0.48 -20.77
N GLN A 158 -4.08 -0.29 -20.64
CA GLN A 158 -3.89 -1.15 -19.48
C GLN A 158 -3.10 -0.37 -18.43
N VAL A 159 -3.66 -0.23 -17.24
CA VAL A 159 -3.09 0.62 -16.20
C VAL A 159 -2.83 -0.23 -14.96
N ASP A 160 -1.81 0.15 -14.21
CA ASP A 160 -1.56 -0.41 -12.87
C ASP A 160 -2.85 -0.50 -12.04
N ALA A 161 -3.22 -1.72 -11.68
CA ALA A 161 -4.47 -2.00 -10.99
C ALA A 161 -4.54 -1.39 -9.59
N ALA A 162 -3.43 -1.27 -8.87
CA ALA A 162 -3.43 -0.66 -7.54
C ALA A 162 -3.65 0.85 -7.62
N ALA A 163 -3.03 1.53 -8.60
CA ALA A 163 -3.29 2.94 -8.86
C ALA A 163 -4.76 3.22 -9.25
N MET A 164 -5.42 2.23 -9.82
CA MET A 164 -6.83 2.23 -10.15
C MET A 164 -7.71 1.53 -9.09
N ASN A 165 -7.30 1.38 -7.83
CA ASN A 165 -8.13 0.61 -6.90
C ASN A 165 -9.45 1.34 -6.53
N ASN A 166 -9.45 2.68 -6.46
CA ASN A 166 -10.63 3.47 -6.10
C ASN A 166 -10.77 4.71 -7.00
N TYR A 167 -11.71 5.62 -6.69
CA TYR A 167 -12.02 6.83 -7.48
C TYR A 167 -11.55 8.12 -6.79
N TYR A 168 -10.83 7.99 -5.68
CA TYR A 168 -10.44 9.12 -4.86
C TYR A 168 -9.36 9.93 -5.57
N PRO A 169 -9.25 11.24 -5.36
CA PRO A 169 -8.06 11.98 -5.72
C PRO A 169 -6.84 11.59 -4.86
N HIS A 170 -5.69 11.59 -5.50
CA HIS A 170 -4.37 11.52 -4.87
C HIS A 170 -3.97 12.83 -4.19
N ALA A 171 -2.90 12.79 -3.41
CA ALA A 171 -2.21 14.01 -2.99
C ALA A 171 -1.75 14.86 -4.18
N ARG A 172 -1.70 16.18 -3.99
CA ARG A 172 -1.15 17.12 -4.98
C ARG A 172 0.37 16.97 -5.11
N THR A 173 0.80 16.15 -6.05
CA THR A 173 2.20 15.82 -6.32
C THR A 173 2.41 15.80 -7.83
N PRO A 174 3.58 16.20 -8.38
CA PRO A 174 3.86 15.94 -9.79
C PRO A 174 3.61 14.47 -10.12
N SER A 175 2.97 14.19 -11.26
CA SER A 175 2.59 12.82 -11.63
C SER A 175 3.17 12.41 -12.97
N VAL A 176 3.54 11.15 -13.10
CA VAL A 176 3.94 10.54 -14.37
C VAL A 176 3.16 9.24 -14.64
N VAL A 177 2.72 9.11 -15.89
CA VAL A 177 2.22 7.88 -16.49
C VAL A 177 3.38 7.22 -17.21
N LEU A 178 3.99 6.22 -16.59
CA LEU A 178 5.14 5.50 -17.12
C LEU A 178 4.70 4.53 -18.21
N ARG A 179 5.17 4.75 -19.43
CA ARG A 179 4.87 3.89 -20.60
C ARG A 179 6.14 3.27 -21.14
N TRP A 180 6.04 2.04 -21.63
CA TRP A 180 7.20 1.28 -22.11
C TRP A 180 7.57 1.59 -23.56
N GLN A 181 6.61 1.50 -24.48
CA GLN A 181 6.84 1.63 -25.93
C GLN A 181 6.23 2.91 -26.52
N ALA A 182 5.94 3.88 -25.66
CA ALA A 182 5.37 5.15 -26.02
C ALA A 182 5.92 6.21 -25.05
N ASP A 183 5.81 7.47 -25.44
CA ASP A 183 6.11 8.56 -24.53
C ASP A 183 5.23 8.48 -23.29
N SER A 184 5.89 8.64 -22.14
CA SER A 184 5.26 8.80 -20.85
C SER A 184 4.55 10.16 -20.80
N ILE A 185 3.53 10.29 -19.94
CA ILE A 185 2.84 11.56 -19.74
C ILE A 185 3.27 12.12 -18.40
N TYR A 186 3.81 13.34 -18.37
CA TYR A 186 4.22 14.01 -17.15
C TYR A 186 3.41 15.28 -16.93
N THR A 187 3.02 15.51 -15.67
CA THR A 187 2.39 16.75 -15.23
C THR A 187 3.08 17.27 -13.98
N THR A 188 3.38 18.57 -13.98
CA THR A 188 3.96 19.24 -12.81
C THR A 188 2.86 19.59 -11.80
N CYS A 189 3.22 19.67 -10.53
CA CYS A 189 2.39 20.32 -9.51
C CYS A 189 3.03 21.66 -9.12
N ASN A 190 2.27 22.74 -9.22
CA ASN A 190 2.66 24.09 -8.84
C ASN A 190 1.40 24.94 -8.49
N ALA A 191 1.54 26.26 -8.44
CA ALA A 191 0.41 27.16 -8.15
C ALA A 191 -0.74 27.10 -9.19
N THR A 192 -0.45 26.68 -10.41
CA THR A 192 -1.41 26.65 -11.55
C THR A 192 -1.80 25.25 -12.00
N GLN A 193 -1.03 24.23 -11.61
CA GLN A 193 -1.26 22.82 -11.95
C GLN A 193 -1.24 21.99 -10.67
N ASP A 194 -2.17 21.07 -10.52
CA ASP A 194 -2.32 20.26 -9.29
C ASP A 194 -1.63 18.90 -9.36
N GLY A 195 -0.97 18.60 -10.48
CA GLY A 195 -0.32 17.32 -10.72
C GLY A 195 -1.29 16.20 -11.13
N HIS A 196 -2.51 16.52 -11.57
CA HIS A 196 -3.56 15.57 -11.91
C HIS A 196 -3.80 14.51 -10.84
N PRO A 197 -4.28 14.90 -9.64
CA PRO A 197 -4.60 13.96 -8.59
C PRO A 197 -5.75 13.01 -8.98
N ASP A 198 -6.51 13.35 -10.02
CA ASP A 198 -7.59 12.54 -10.60
C ASP A 198 -7.11 11.38 -11.48
N TRP A 199 -5.81 11.30 -11.79
CA TRP A 199 -5.25 10.20 -12.56
C TRP A 199 -4.93 8.99 -11.68
N PRO A 200 -5.02 7.74 -12.20
CA PRO A 200 -5.46 7.37 -13.54
C PRO A 200 -6.96 7.59 -13.80
N GLN A 201 -7.29 8.17 -14.96
CA GLN A 201 -8.69 8.34 -15.35
C GLN A 201 -9.29 7.02 -15.80
N ARG A 202 -10.52 6.74 -15.35
CA ARG A 202 -11.29 5.57 -15.78
C ARG A 202 -12.13 5.92 -17.00
N GLY A 203 -12.24 4.97 -17.93
CA GLY A 203 -13.03 5.12 -19.15
C GLY A 203 -13.33 3.77 -19.79
N GLY A 204 -14.19 3.76 -20.81
CA GLY A 204 -14.64 2.52 -21.47
C GLY A 204 -13.53 1.70 -22.15
N SER A 205 -12.33 2.28 -22.31
CA SER A 205 -11.15 1.63 -22.86
C SER A 205 -9.95 1.56 -21.89
N VAL A 206 -10.19 1.82 -20.60
CA VAL A 206 -9.18 1.73 -19.54
C VAL A 206 -9.47 0.52 -18.67
N PHE A 207 -8.50 -0.37 -18.50
CA PHE A 207 -8.64 -1.59 -17.70
C PHE A 207 -7.44 -1.80 -16.77
N GLU A 208 -7.73 -2.35 -15.60
CA GLU A 208 -6.77 -2.63 -14.54
C GLU A 208 -5.91 -3.87 -14.90
N GLU A 209 -4.60 -3.80 -14.70
CA GLU A 209 -3.64 -4.88 -14.97
C GLU A 209 -2.60 -5.01 -13.85
N TRP A 210 -2.76 -6.03 -13.00
CA TRP A 210 -1.85 -6.32 -11.89
C TRP A 210 -0.43 -6.69 -12.31
N ARG A 211 -0.24 -7.17 -13.54
CA ARG A 211 1.11 -7.46 -14.04
C ARG A 211 1.96 -6.22 -14.21
N LEU A 212 1.36 -5.03 -14.34
CA LEU A 212 2.10 -3.76 -14.43
C LEU A 212 2.57 -3.23 -13.06
N HIS A 213 2.21 -3.92 -11.97
CA HIS A 213 2.44 -3.51 -10.59
C HIS A 213 3.75 -4.09 -9.99
N GLN A 214 4.69 -4.54 -10.82
CA GLN A 214 5.91 -5.23 -10.39
C GLN A 214 7.14 -4.29 -10.39
N GLU A 215 8.17 -4.61 -9.56
CA GLU A 215 9.40 -3.80 -9.46
C GLU A 215 10.04 -3.55 -10.83
N ASP A 216 10.13 -4.58 -11.66
CA ASP A 216 10.73 -4.53 -12.98
C ASP A 216 9.98 -3.55 -13.90
N ASP A 217 8.65 -3.52 -13.83
CA ASP A 217 7.84 -2.62 -14.65
C ASP A 217 8.11 -1.14 -14.36
N TYR A 218 8.34 -0.79 -13.09
CA TYR A 218 8.67 0.57 -12.69
C TYR A 218 10.12 0.92 -12.97
N THR A 219 11.06 0.04 -12.57
CA THR A 219 12.50 0.26 -12.73
C THR A 219 12.87 0.41 -14.21
N ASP A 220 12.41 -0.52 -15.06
CA ASP A 220 12.72 -0.50 -16.48
C ASP A 220 12.12 0.74 -17.16
N ARG A 221 10.85 1.08 -16.89
CA ARG A 221 10.20 2.25 -17.50
C ARG A 221 10.84 3.56 -17.04
N LEU A 222 11.25 3.67 -15.79
CA LEU A 222 11.99 4.84 -15.32
C LEU A 222 13.39 4.93 -15.96
N GLU A 223 14.06 3.80 -16.20
CA GLU A 223 15.36 3.76 -16.91
C GLU A 223 15.26 4.19 -18.38
N ASN A 224 14.06 4.11 -18.97
CA ASN A 224 13.80 4.41 -20.37
C ASN A 224 12.77 5.55 -20.55
N VAL A 225 12.53 6.35 -19.50
CA VAL A 225 11.47 7.37 -19.51
C VAL A 225 11.72 8.44 -20.56
N LYS A 226 10.70 8.67 -21.39
CA LYS A 226 10.67 9.71 -22.42
C LYS A 226 9.44 10.60 -22.27
N ILE A 227 9.63 11.90 -22.40
CA ILE A 227 8.58 12.93 -22.43
C ILE A 227 8.84 13.78 -23.67
N ASP A 228 7.85 13.88 -24.56
CA ASP A 228 7.97 14.61 -25.83
C ASP A 228 9.23 14.21 -26.63
N ASP A 229 9.39 12.89 -26.85
CA ASP A 229 10.53 12.22 -27.50
C ASP A 229 11.90 12.44 -26.82
N LYS A 230 11.96 13.09 -25.66
CA LYS A 230 13.20 13.38 -24.93
C LYS A 230 13.40 12.41 -23.79
N GLU A 231 14.58 11.78 -23.71
CA GLU A 231 14.98 11.00 -22.53
C GLU A 231 15.21 11.93 -21.32
N VAL A 232 14.48 11.69 -20.23
CA VAL A 232 14.50 12.56 -19.03
C VAL A 232 14.91 11.83 -17.75
N LYS A 233 15.43 10.60 -17.86
CA LYS A 233 15.78 9.74 -16.71
C LYS A 233 16.81 10.31 -15.74
N ASP A 234 17.64 11.23 -16.20
CA ASP A 234 18.68 11.89 -15.40
C ASP A 234 18.27 13.29 -14.93
N GLU A 235 17.04 13.72 -15.26
CA GLU A 235 16.43 14.97 -14.82
C GLU A 235 15.56 14.75 -13.58
N GLU A 236 15.46 15.75 -12.71
CA GLU A 236 14.48 15.72 -11.62
C GLU A 236 13.07 15.94 -12.18
N PRO A 237 12.05 15.23 -11.66
CA PRO A 237 12.09 14.34 -10.49
C PRO A 237 12.39 12.86 -10.81
N PHE A 238 12.65 12.50 -12.07
CA PHE A 238 12.81 11.11 -12.51
C PHE A 238 14.09 10.45 -11.98
N LYS A 239 15.18 11.21 -11.88
CA LYS A 239 16.44 10.75 -11.29
C LYS A 239 16.23 10.26 -9.86
N SER A 240 15.55 11.06 -9.03
CA SER A 240 15.22 10.66 -7.65
C SER A 240 14.23 9.49 -7.60
N ALA A 241 13.24 9.45 -8.50
CA ALA A 241 12.31 8.32 -8.56
C ALA A 241 13.04 6.99 -8.89
N ARG A 242 13.98 7.00 -9.84
CA ARG A 242 14.86 5.84 -10.15
C ARG A 242 15.70 5.42 -8.95
N PHE A 243 16.17 6.39 -8.18
CA PHE A 243 16.95 6.11 -6.98
C PHE A 243 16.11 5.46 -5.88
N PHE A 244 14.88 5.95 -5.66
CA PHE A 244 14.02 5.50 -4.55
C PHE A 244 13.12 4.30 -4.86
N VAL A 245 12.89 3.94 -6.13
CA VAL A 245 12.05 2.76 -6.47
C VAL A 245 12.58 1.48 -5.84
N ALA A 246 13.91 1.31 -5.76
CA ALA A 246 14.52 0.17 -5.08
C ALA A 246 14.10 0.10 -3.60
N LEU A 247 14.16 1.22 -2.88
CA LEU A 247 13.74 1.25 -1.48
C LEU A 247 12.26 0.92 -1.31
N ALA A 248 11.40 1.40 -2.22
CA ALA A 248 9.95 1.15 -2.18
C ALA A 248 9.59 -0.34 -2.26
N TYR A 249 10.32 -1.11 -3.07
CA TYR A 249 10.09 -2.55 -3.24
C TYR A 249 10.87 -3.42 -2.25
N LYS A 250 11.94 -2.89 -1.65
CA LYS A 250 12.71 -3.64 -0.64
C LYS A 250 12.04 -3.68 0.72
N THR A 251 10.97 -2.92 0.93
CA THR A 251 10.12 -3.03 2.12
C THR A 251 9.59 -4.45 2.35
N TYR A 252 9.45 -5.24 1.29
CA TYR A 252 8.91 -6.62 1.32
C TYR A 252 9.97 -7.70 1.58
N ASP A 253 11.24 -7.32 1.76
CA ASP A 253 12.37 -8.25 1.82
C ASP A 253 12.88 -8.45 3.25
N SER A 254 13.76 -9.43 3.44
CA SER A 254 14.47 -9.60 4.72
C SER A 254 15.46 -8.47 4.98
N VAL A 255 15.78 -8.18 6.25
CA VAL A 255 16.76 -7.14 6.63
C VAL A 255 18.10 -7.32 5.92
N ALA A 256 18.61 -8.55 5.84
CA ALA A 256 19.88 -8.85 5.18
C ALA A 256 19.85 -8.49 3.68
N ASN A 257 18.78 -8.88 2.97
CA ASN A 257 18.61 -8.57 1.56
C ASN A 257 18.37 -7.07 1.33
N MET A 258 17.61 -6.41 2.22
CA MET A 258 17.42 -4.96 2.19
C MET A 258 18.76 -4.22 2.29
N LYS A 259 19.60 -4.59 3.27
CA LYS A 259 20.93 -4.00 3.44
C LYS A 259 21.81 -4.20 2.21
N ALA A 260 21.82 -5.42 1.66
CA ALA A 260 22.56 -5.71 0.44
C ALA A 260 22.07 -4.87 -0.75
N SER A 261 20.75 -4.75 -0.93
CA SER A 261 20.15 -3.97 -2.01
C SER A 261 20.37 -2.47 -1.85
N ILE A 262 20.33 -1.93 -0.62
CA ILE A 262 20.65 -0.52 -0.36
C ILE A 262 22.12 -0.26 -0.69
N ALA A 263 23.04 -1.10 -0.22
CA ALA A 263 24.45 -0.96 -0.51
C ALA A 263 24.78 -1.02 -2.02
N GLU A 264 24.06 -1.87 -2.77
CA GLU A 264 24.24 -2.02 -4.22
C GLU A 264 23.60 -0.86 -5.02
N LYS A 265 22.32 -0.57 -4.77
CA LYS A 265 21.52 0.35 -5.60
C LYS A 265 21.56 1.81 -5.11
N MET A 266 21.92 2.04 -3.85
CA MET A 266 21.92 3.35 -3.20
C MET A 266 23.28 3.64 -2.54
N PRO A 267 24.37 3.80 -3.32
CA PRO A 267 25.71 3.97 -2.77
C PRO A 267 25.78 5.17 -1.82
N GLY A 268 26.36 4.96 -0.63
CA GLY A 268 26.45 5.96 0.44
C GLY A 268 25.27 5.93 1.43
N TRP A 269 24.21 5.19 1.12
CA TRP A 269 23.06 5.01 2.01
C TRP A 269 23.19 3.73 2.84
N LYS A 270 22.57 3.73 4.02
CA LYS A 270 22.51 2.57 4.92
C LYS A 270 21.16 2.47 5.62
N LEU A 271 20.77 1.26 6.00
CA LEU A 271 19.53 1.02 6.75
C LEU A 271 19.72 1.41 8.22
N VAL A 272 19.09 2.48 8.68
CA VAL A 272 19.27 3.03 10.04
C VAL A 272 18.06 2.84 10.95
N GLY A 273 16.92 2.41 10.38
CA GLY A 273 15.74 2.02 11.13
C GLY A 273 14.99 0.91 10.41
N HIS A 274 14.57 -0.10 11.16
CA HIS A 274 13.67 -1.14 10.71
C HIS A 274 12.84 -1.59 11.90
N VAL A 275 11.53 -1.34 11.84
CA VAL A 275 10.59 -1.72 12.88
C VAL A 275 9.39 -2.37 12.21
N VAL A 276 8.87 -3.43 12.81
CA VAL A 276 7.77 -4.22 12.26
C VAL A 276 6.61 -4.17 13.25
N ASP A 277 5.42 -3.80 12.78
CA ASP A 277 4.20 -4.08 13.51
C ASP A 277 3.73 -5.49 13.15
N HIS A 278 3.37 -6.28 14.16
CA HIS A 278 2.82 -7.62 13.95
C HIS A 278 1.31 -7.54 14.14
N GLY A 279 0.61 -7.34 13.02
CA GLY A 279 -0.83 -7.26 12.96
C GLY A 279 -1.51 -8.58 13.34
N PRO A 280 -2.84 -8.55 13.58
CA PRO A 280 -3.63 -9.76 13.75
C PRO A 280 -3.44 -10.71 12.57
N GLY A 281 -3.30 -12.01 12.84
CA GLY A 281 -3.14 -13.01 11.77
C GLY A 281 -1.70 -13.21 11.29
N GLY A 282 -0.72 -12.51 11.87
CA GLY A 282 0.68 -12.63 11.49
C GLY A 282 1.06 -11.78 10.28
N ASP A 283 0.22 -10.79 9.95
CA ASP A 283 0.59 -9.74 9.00
C ASP A 283 1.74 -8.90 9.59
N GLU A 284 2.66 -8.51 8.73
CA GLU A 284 3.85 -7.73 9.11
C GLU A 284 3.85 -6.44 8.32
N ASP A 285 3.86 -5.32 9.05
CA ASP A 285 3.91 -3.97 8.48
C ASP A 285 5.26 -3.31 8.81
N PRO A 286 6.33 -3.62 8.05
CA PRO A 286 7.62 -2.96 8.23
C PRO A 286 7.54 -1.48 7.91
N VAL A 287 8.22 -0.69 8.75
CA VAL A 287 8.64 0.68 8.45
C VAL A 287 10.16 0.71 8.47
N LEU A 288 10.74 1.16 7.37
CA LEU A 288 12.17 1.28 7.18
C LEU A 288 12.58 2.74 7.05
N VAL A 289 13.79 3.04 7.53
CA VAL A 289 14.46 4.32 7.32
C VAL A 289 15.87 4.05 6.82
N ALA A 290 16.19 4.55 5.62
CA ALA A 290 17.54 4.61 5.10
C ALA A 290 18.10 6.02 5.28
N GLN A 291 19.41 6.17 5.48
CA GLN A 291 20.08 7.46 5.63
C GLN A 291 21.32 7.54 4.75
N ASP A 292 21.49 8.68 4.08
CA ASP A 292 22.70 9.07 3.37
C ASP A 292 23.83 9.40 4.36
N SER A 293 25.01 8.81 4.19
CA SER A 293 26.10 8.96 5.16
C SER A 293 26.80 10.33 5.11
N GLU A 294 26.61 11.12 4.04
CA GLU A 294 27.27 12.42 3.89
C GLU A 294 26.34 13.59 4.27
N THR A 295 25.13 13.57 3.72
CA THR A 295 24.11 14.62 3.88
C THR A 295 23.23 14.37 5.10
N HIS A 296 23.15 13.12 5.56
CA HIS A 296 22.18 12.66 6.55
C HIS A 296 20.72 12.88 6.16
N ASP A 297 20.45 13.06 4.86
CA ASP A 297 19.09 12.96 4.33
C ASP A 297 18.61 11.52 4.54
N CYS A 298 17.33 11.38 4.91
CA CYS A 298 16.71 10.09 5.16
C CYS A 298 15.57 9.84 4.19
N ALA A 299 15.31 8.57 3.96
CA ALA A 299 14.15 8.07 3.24
C ALA A 299 13.40 7.10 4.14
N ILE A 300 12.18 7.45 4.52
CA ILE A 300 11.26 6.55 5.22
C ILE A 300 10.41 5.83 4.17
N ALA A 301 10.25 4.52 4.31
CA ALA A 301 9.37 3.75 3.47
C ALA A 301 8.39 2.91 4.28
N PHE A 302 7.17 2.85 3.76
CA PHE A 302 6.09 2.02 4.28
C PHE A 302 5.88 0.84 3.35
N THR A 303 5.69 -0.34 3.93
CA THR A 303 5.37 -1.56 3.19
C THR A 303 3.94 -1.49 2.67
N GLY A 304 3.68 -2.07 1.51
CA GLY A 304 2.30 -2.31 1.06
C GLY A 304 1.81 -3.70 1.48
N THR A 305 0.61 -4.09 1.04
CA THR A 305 0.04 -5.39 1.40
C THR A 305 0.82 -6.55 0.74
N ASN A 306 1.13 -7.59 1.52
CA ASN A 306 1.76 -8.82 1.02
C ASN A 306 0.79 -9.73 0.25
N ASP A 307 -0.52 -9.58 0.49
CA ASP A 307 -1.61 -10.26 -0.21
C ASP A 307 -2.45 -9.28 -1.05
N PHE A 308 -2.14 -9.16 -2.33
CA PHE A 308 -2.91 -8.33 -3.27
C PHE A 308 -4.38 -8.76 -3.40
N GLY A 309 -4.71 -10.01 -3.07
CA GLY A 309 -6.09 -10.50 -3.03
C GLY A 309 -6.91 -9.85 -1.90
N GLU A 310 -6.26 -9.53 -0.78
CA GLU A 310 -6.88 -8.84 0.35
C GLU A 310 -7.02 -7.34 0.12
N LEU A 311 -6.11 -6.72 -0.65
CA LEU A 311 -6.17 -5.29 -0.96
C LEU A 311 -7.48 -4.91 -1.67
N ALA A 312 -8.01 -5.76 -2.54
CA ALA A 312 -9.27 -5.50 -3.23
C ALA A 312 -10.52 -5.66 -2.32
N THR A 313 -10.42 -6.40 -1.22
CA THR A 313 -11.53 -6.64 -0.29
C THR A 313 -11.47 -5.74 0.96
N SER A 314 -10.28 -5.30 1.35
CA SER A 314 -10.02 -4.50 2.56
C SER A 314 -10.08 -2.99 2.32
N THR A 315 -10.30 -2.56 1.07
CA THR A 315 -10.51 -1.15 0.71
C THR A 315 -11.95 -0.75 0.95
N THR A 316 -12.32 -0.61 2.22
CA THR A 316 -13.60 -0.02 2.62
C THR A 316 -13.65 1.42 2.13
N GLN A 317 -14.53 1.72 1.18
CA GLN A 317 -14.57 2.97 0.43
C GLN A 317 -15.41 4.06 1.11
N TYR A 318 -15.11 4.38 2.38
CA TYR A 318 -15.68 5.59 2.99
C TYR A 318 -14.60 6.47 3.61
N GLY A 319 -14.88 7.77 3.55
CA GLY A 319 -14.05 8.81 4.13
C GLY A 319 -14.20 8.95 5.65
N THR A 320 -13.12 9.29 6.34
CA THR A 320 -13.09 9.61 7.77
C THR A 320 -12.12 10.77 8.05
N GLY A 321 -12.12 11.28 9.28
CA GLY A 321 -11.17 12.29 9.72
C GLY A 321 -9.78 11.73 10.02
N TYR A 322 -8.73 12.45 9.62
CA TYR A 322 -7.34 12.19 10.01
C TYR A 322 -6.48 13.44 9.93
N CYS A 323 -5.75 13.78 10.99
CA CYS A 323 -4.84 14.93 11.04
C CYS A 323 -5.49 16.26 10.58
N GLY A 324 -6.76 16.47 10.93
CA GLY A 324 -7.56 17.63 10.52
C GLY A 324 -8.01 17.65 9.06
N PHE A 325 -7.75 16.61 8.28
CA PHE A 325 -8.37 16.38 6.97
C PHE A 325 -9.69 15.61 7.17
N GLU A 326 -10.68 15.93 6.35
CA GLU A 326 -11.94 15.20 6.24
C GLU A 326 -11.84 14.17 5.11
N ASP A 327 -12.77 13.22 5.07
CA ASP A 327 -12.93 12.26 3.97
C ASP A 327 -11.68 11.47 3.52
N VAL A 328 -10.77 11.19 4.44
CA VAL A 328 -9.62 10.31 4.22
C VAL A 328 -10.07 8.86 4.14
N HIS A 329 -9.57 8.08 3.19
CA HIS A 329 -9.89 6.66 3.03
C HIS A 329 -9.66 5.88 4.34
N VAL A 330 -10.72 5.33 4.93
CA VAL A 330 -10.68 4.75 6.29
C VAL A 330 -9.69 3.60 6.46
N GLY A 331 -9.53 2.75 5.44
CA GLY A 331 -8.57 1.63 5.46
C GLY A 331 -7.14 2.12 5.66
N TYR A 332 -6.65 2.95 4.73
CA TYR A 332 -5.29 3.51 4.76
C TYR A 332 -5.05 4.38 5.99
N ARG A 333 -6.08 5.13 6.42
CA ARG A 333 -6.05 5.90 7.66
C ARG A 333 -5.84 5.03 8.89
N ASN A 334 -6.59 3.94 9.03
CA ASN A 334 -6.49 3.04 10.17
C ASN A 334 -5.17 2.29 10.19
N GLU A 335 -4.67 1.92 9.01
CA GLU A 335 -3.36 1.30 8.83
C GLU A 335 -2.24 2.23 9.33
N LEU A 336 -2.14 3.44 8.75
CA LEU A 336 -1.15 4.42 9.17
C LEU A 336 -1.29 4.79 10.66
N TRP A 337 -2.52 4.91 11.16
CA TRP A 337 -2.76 5.18 12.57
C TRP A 337 -2.26 4.05 13.48
N THR A 338 -2.41 2.78 13.07
CA THR A 338 -1.95 1.62 13.83
C THR A 338 -0.42 1.56 13.84
N ILE A 339 0.20 1.66 12.68
CA ILE A 339 1.66 1.74 12.51
C ILE A 339 2.24 2.87 13.38
N THR A 340 1.67 4.07 13.27
CA THR A 340 2.18 5.23 14.02
C THR A 340 1.97 5.11 15.52
N ARG A 341 0.84 4.53 15.97
CA ARG A 341 0.62 4.30 17.39
C ARG A 341 1.62 3.28 17.96
N ASN A 342 1.93 2.23 17.21
CA ASN A 342 2.68 1.09 17.72
C ASN A 342 4.20 1.25 17.57
N LEU A 343 4.66 1.93 16.51
CA LEU A 343 6.09 1.92 16.12
C LEU A 343 6.78 3.27 16.27
N PHE A 344 6.07 4.40 16.32
CA PHE A 344 6.72 5.70 16.16
C PHE A 344 7.49 6.19 17.39
N ASP A 345 7.33 5.58 18.55
CA ASP A 345 8.24 5.79 19.67
C ASP A 345 9.69 5.42 19.31
N LYS A 346 9.87 4.45 18.41
CA LYS A 346 11.17 4.02 17.86
C LYS A 346 11.56 4.74 16.57
N VAL A 347 10.58 5.07 15.71
CA VAL A 347 10.86 5.74 14.42
C VAL A 347 11.20 7.22 14.61
N LYS A 348 10.51 7.95 15.49
CA LYS A 348 10.71 9.41 15.64
C LYS A 348 12.16 9.78 15.97
N PRO A 349 12.86 9.14 16.94
CA PRO A 349 14.26 9.49 17.23
C PRO A 349 15.22 9.33 16.03
N VAL A 350 14.91 8.40 15.13
CA VAL A 350 15.64 8.22 13.86
C VAL A 350 15.38 9.42 12.95
N LEU A 351 14.09 9.76 12.73
CA LEU A 351 13.70 10.90 11.88
C LEU A 351 14.17 12.27 12.40
N GLU A 352 14.26 12.43 13.72
CA GLU A 352 14.80 13.64 14.36
C GLU A 352 16.30 13.83 14.07
N SER A 353 17.03 12.75 13.77
CA SER A 353 18.47 12.80 13.45
C SER A 353 18.72 13.11 11.96
N CYS A 354 17.68 13.17 11.13
CA CYS A 354 17.76 13.36 9.69
C CYS A 354 17.81 14.84 9.31
N ASN A 355 18.61 15.18 8.29
CA ASN A 355 18.64 16.53 7.72
C ASN A 355 17.33 16.83 6.97
N LYS A 356 16.93 15.93 6.08
CA LYS A 356 15.64 15.94 5.38
C LYS A 356 15.02 14.54 5.45
N VAL A 357 13.70 14.47 5.31
CA VAL A 357 12.97 13.21 5.23
C VAL A 357 12.20 13.15 3.92
N THR A 358 12.55 12.20 3.07
CA THR A 358 11.77 11.79 1.90
C THR A 358 10.91 10.62 2.28
N CYS A 359 9.63 10.65 1.93
CA CYS A 359 8.76 9.50 2.09
C CYS A 359 8.67 8.75 0.76
N VAL A 360 8.77 7.42 0.82
CA VAL A 360 8.78 6.53 -0.34
C VAL A 360 7.79 5.40 -0.11
N GLY A 361 7.09 4.93 -1.15
CA GLY A 361 6.23 3.75 -0.99
C GLY A 361 5.70 3.19 -2.30
N HIS A 362 5.52 1.87 -2.31
CA HIS A 362 4.88 1.13 -3.38
C HIS A 362 3.47 0.68 -2.97
N SER A 363 2.51 0.64 -3.90
CA SER A 363 1.16 0.14 -3.63
C SER A 363 0.51 0.85 -2.43
N LEU A 364 -0.10 0.10 -1.50
CA LEU A 364 -0.59 0.61 -0.21
C LEU A 364 0.47 1.45 0.53
N GLY A 365 1.74 1.07 0.54
CA GLY A 365 2.82 1.84 1.16
C GLY A 365 2.95 3.25 0.59
N GLY A 366 2.67 3.43 -0.70
CA GLY A 366 2.61 4.75 -1.33
C GLY A 366 1.40 5.58 -0.88
N ALA A 367 0.24 4.96 -0.66
CA ALA A 367 -0.93 5.62 -0.09
C ALA A 367 -0.69 6.06 1.38
N LEU A 368 -0.06 5.18 2.18
CA LEU A 368 0.38 5.53 3.54
C LEU A 368 1.35 6.69 3.52
N CYS A 369 2.24 6.73 2.52
CA CYS A 369 3.21 7.80 2.36
C CYS A 369 2.57 9.17 2.02
N GLU A 370 1.57 9.19 1.13
CA GLU A 370 0.78 10.40 0.84
C GLU A 370 0.10 10.93 2.12
N LEU A 371 -0.53 10.05 2.89
CA LEU A 371 -1.19 10.41 4.16
C LEU A 371 -0.22 10.87 5.24
N PHE A 372 0.90 10.16 5.37
CA PHE A 372 1.97 10.49 6.31
C PHE A 372 2.52 11.89 6.05
N ALA A 373 2.86 12.18 4.78
CA ALA A 373 3.38 13.48 4.39
C ALA A 373 2.35 14.61 4.59
N ALA A 374 1.10 14.36 4.22
CA ALA A 374 0.01 15.33 4.41
C ALA A 374 -0.21 15.63 5.89
N CYS A 375 -0.26 14.60 6.73
CA CYS A 375 -0.38 14.75 8.17
C CYS A 375 0.80 15.55 8.74
N ALA A 376 2.04 15.09 8.49
CA ALA A 376 3.26 15.69 9.03
C ALA A 376 3.42 17.17 8.65
N ASN A 377 3.00 17.54 7.43
CA ASN A 377 3.10 18.91 6.93
C ASN A 377 1.83 19.74 7.08
N SER A 378 0.78 19.23 7.74
CA SER A 378 -0.51 19.93 7.87
C SER A 378 -0.45 21.20 8.74
N GLY A 379 0.49 21.23 9.70
CA GLY A 379 0.54 22.26 10.74
C GLY A 379 -0.67 22.24 11.69
N ASN A 380 -1.42 21.13 11.73
CA ASN A 380 -2.57 20.94 12.62
C ASN A 380 -2.11 20.52 14.04
N TYR A 381 -1.32 21.37 14.70
CA TYR A 381 -0.65 21.07 15.99
C TYR A 381 -1.56 20.69 17.16
N THR A 382 -2.88 20.87 17.03
CA THR A 382 -3.88 20.51 18.06
C THR A 382 -4.56 19.17 17.78
N ASP A 383 -4.36 18.59 16.61
CA ASP A 383 -4.98 17.33 16.22
C ASP A 383 -4.22 16.14 16.87
N PRO A 384 -4.91 15.20 17.54
CA PRO A 384 -4.26 14.07 18.18
C PRO A 384 -3.48 13.17 17.21
N ASP A 385 -3.99 12.97 15.98
CA ASP A 385 -3.33 12.14 14.98
C ASP A 385 -2.04 12.82 14.49
N TYR A 386 -2.06 14.16 14.35
CA TYR A 386 -0.85 14.95 14.08
C TYR A 386 0.18 14.79 15.20
N ILE A 387 -0.22 14.97 16.46
CA ILE A 387 0.69 14.88 17.62
C ILE A 387 1.31 13.47 17.71
N GLN A 388 0.53 12.44 17.43
CA GLN A 388 1.00 11.06 17.42
C GLN A 388 2.10 10.82 16.40
N LEU A 389 2.04 11.44 15.21
CA LEU A 389 2.95 11.19 14.10
C LEU A 389 4.13 12.17 14.03
N ALA A 390 3.91 13.45 14.36
CA ALA A 390 4.92 14.50 14.23
C ALA A 390 6.13 14.29 15.15
N TRP A 391 7.31 14.73 14.69
CA TRP A 391 8.58 14.67 15.43
C TRP A 391 9.25 16.04 15.49
N ASN A 392 10.25 16.18 16.37
CA ASN A 392 10.92 17.45 16.56
C ASN A 392 12.19 17.56 15.69
N HIS A 393 12.10 18.31 14.59
CA HIS A 393 13.22 18.54 13.66
C HIS A 393 14.35 19.44 14.22
N SER A 394 14.33 19.83 15.50
CA SER A 394 15.36 20.68 16.09
C SER A 394 16.61 19.94 16.62
N ALA A 395 16.61 18.61 16.59
CA ALA A 395 17.79 17.85 17.01
C ALA A 395 18.94 18.03 16.00
N PRO A 396 20.22 18.04 16.47
CA PRO A 396 21.34 18.07 15.55
C PRO A 396 21.32 16.87 14.63
N THR A 397 21.42 17.13 13.34
CA THR A 397 21.66 16.11 12.33
C THR A 397 22.89 15.29 12.69
N ARG A 398 22.76 13.96 12.65
CA ARG A 398 23.88 13.06 12.91
C ARG A 398 23.78 11.78 12.11
N GLU A 399 24.94 11.20 11.84
CA GLU A 399 25.05 9.85 11.33
C GLU A 399 24.50 8.85 12.36
N LEU A 400 23.60 7.99 11.91
CA LEU A 400 23.01 6.91 12.69
C LEU A 400 23.77 5.60 12.45
N THR A 401 23.71 4.68 13.41
CA THR A 401 24.27 3.33 13.22
C THR A 401 23.37 2.55 12.28
N GLU A 402 23.97 1.72 11.43
CA GLU A 402 23.20 0.75 10.64
C GLU A 402 22.50 -0.26 11.55
N VAL A 403 21.31 -0.71 11.17
CA VAL A 403 20.55 -1.74 11.89
C VAL A 403 21.33 -3.06 11.89
N ASP A 404 21.40 -3.68 13.07
CA ASP A 404 21.91 -5.05 13.26
C ASP A 404 20.89 -6.09 12.73
N GLU A 405 21.36 -7.26 12.31
CA GLU A 405 20.51 -8.36 11.82
C GLU A 405 19.62 -9.01 12.90
#